data_AF-A0A2J8BB74-F1
#
_entry.id   AF-A0A2J8BB74-F1
#
_cell.length_a   1.000
_cell.length_b   1.000
_cell.length_c   1.000
_cell.angle_alpha   90.00
_cell.angle_beta   90.00
_cell.angle_gamma   90.00
#
_symmetry.space_group_name_H-M   'P 1'
#
loop_
_entity.id
_entity.type
_entity.pdbx_description
1 polymer ?
#
loop_
_entity_poly.entity_id
_entity_poly.type
_entity_poly.pdbx_seq_one_letter_code
_entity_poly.pdbx_strand_id
1 'polypeptide(L)'
;MLSVTRDNHIKITRGDSAILQLAWEDENGAPYLPTEADMVLKTVKPSTESARVVFQKCLIQGEFRLQPDDTKALEYWINDKR
;
A
#
# COMPACT_ATOMS: atom_id res chain seq x y z
N MET A 1 -3.94 7.05 -12.59
CA MET A 1 -3.25 8.16 -11.93
C MET A 1 -2.95 7.78 -10.48
N LEU A 2 -1.71 7.97 -10.02
CA LEU A 2 -1.32 7.90 -8.62
C LEU A 2 -1.21 9.34 -8.07
N SER A 3 -1.77 9.62 -6.91
CA SER A 3 -1.57 10.90 -6.22
C SER A 3 -1.51 10.73 -4.70
N VAL A 4 -0.75 11.60 -4.05
CA VAL A 4 -0.72 11.72 -2.59
C VAL A 4 -1.42 13.02 -2.23
N THR A 5 -2.47 12.96 -1.40
CA THR A 5 -3.19 14.14 -0.95
C THR A 5 -2.45 14.84 0.19
N ARG A 6 -2.81 16.08 0.49
CA ARG A 6 -2.25 16.82 1.64
C ARG A 6 -2.40 16.09 2.97
N ASP A 7 -3.48 15.31 3.13
CA ASP A 7 -3.73 14.51 4.33
C ASP A 7 -3.08 13.11 4.28
N ASN A 8 -2.00 12.95 3.49
CA ASN A 8 -1.27 11.69 3.33
C ASN A 8 -2.07 10.49 2.79
N HIS A 9 -3.22 10.73 2.14
CA HIS A 9 -3.92 9.66 1.44
C HIS A 9 -3.29 9.38 0.09
N ILE A 10 -3.00 8.12 -0.18
CA ILE A 10 -2.55 7.64 -1.50
C ILE A 10 -3.80 7.24 -2.30
N LYS A 11 -4.01 7.88 -3.44
CA LYS A 11 -5.07 7.54 -4.40
C LYS A 11 -4.44 6.92 -5.63
N ILE A 12 -4.96 5.78 -6.06
CA ILE A 12 -4.56 5.11 -7.31
C ILE A 12 -5.80 4.83 -8.14
N THR A 13 -5.73 5.08 -9.44
CA THR A 13 -6.77 4.64 -10.37
C THR A 13 -6.72 3.12 -10.49
N ARG A 14 -7.89 2.49 -10.44
CA ARG A 14 -8.01 1.05 -10.59
C ARG A 14 -7.47 0.58 -11.94
N GLY A 15 -6.70 -0.51 -11.94
CA GLY A 15 -6.07 -1.06 -13.14
C GLY A 15 -4.73 -0.42 -13.49
N ASP A 16 -4.26 0.56 -12.72
CA ASP A 16 -2.93 1.12 -12.89
C ASP A 16 -1.88 0.37 -12.06
N SER A 17 -0.63 0.51 -12.49
CA SER A 17 0.54 0.14 -11.71
C SER A 17 1.03 1.32 -10.85
N ALA A 18 1.64 1.02 -9.70
CA ALA A 18 2.37 1.99 -8.90
C ALA A 18 3.57 1.33 -8.20
N ILE A 19 4.62 2.13 -7.99
CA ILE A 19 5.76 1.77 -7.15
C ILE A 19 5.69 2.65 -5.92
N LEU A 20 5.75 2.04 -4.74
CA LEU A 20 5.80 2.74 -3.47
C LEU A 20 7.12 2.41 -2.81
N GLN A 21 7.98 3.42 -2.70
CA GLN A 21 9.22 3.39 -1.94
C GLN A 21 8.94 4.06 -0.59
N LEU A 22 9.27 3.36 0.49
CA LEU A 22 9.11 3.88 1.85
C LEU A 22 10.49 4.01 2.47
N ALA A 23 10.74 5.14 3.13
CA ALA A 23 11.82 5.28 4.09
C ALA A 23 11.31 4.81 5.45
N TRP A 24 12.12 4.07 6.17
CA TRP A 24 11.78 3.48 7.46
C TRP A 24 12.72 4.05 8.51
N GLU A 25 12.18 4.28 9.68
CA GLU A 25 12.94 4.68 10.86
C GLU A 25 12.59 3.70 11.98
N ASP A 26 13.56 3.39 12.84
CA ASP A 26 13.31 2.66 14.07
C ASP A 26 12.62 3.56 15.11
N GLU A 27 12.35 3.02 16.30
CA GLU A 27 11.70 3.75 17.39
C GLU A 27 12.49 4.97 17.91
N ASN A 28 13.76 5.08 17.55
CA ASN A 28 14.66 6.18 17.93
C ASN A 28 14.87 7.18 16.78
N GLY A 29 14.20 7.00 15.63
CA GLY A 29 14.35 7.84 14.44
C GLY A 29 15.59 7.52 13.60
N ALA A 30 16.29 6.42 13.87
CA ALA A 30 17.43 6.01 13.05
C ALA A 30 16.93 5.29 11.79
N PRO A 31 17.55 5.51 10.61
CA PRO A 31 17.16 4.82 9.39
C PRO A 31 17.17 3.30 9.55
N TYR A 32 16.05 2.67 9.25
CA TYR A 32 15.92 1.22 9.22
C TYR A 32 16.00 0.71 7.78
N LEU A 33 16.90 -0.24 7.54
CA LEU A 33 17.06 -0.89 6.24
C LEU A 33 16.74 -2.38 6.41
N PRO A 34 15.59 -2.86 5.90
CA PRO A 34 15.26 -4.28 5.92
C PRO A 34 16.37 -5.10 5.26
N THR A 35 16.76 -6.20 5.91
CA THR A 35 17.73 -7.16 5.39
C THR A 35 17.01 -8.33 4.69
N GLU A 36 17.76 -9.20 4.02
CA GLU A 36 17.18 -10.40 3.39
C GLU A 36 16.55 -11.39 4.41
N ALA A 37 16.89 -11.27 5.69
CA ALA A 37 16.27 -12.06 6.76
C ALA A 37 14.88 -11.54 7.16
N ASP A 38 14.56 -10.29 6.79
CA ASP A 38 13.31 -9.63 7.17
C ASP A 38 12.23 -9.86 6.10
N MET A 39 11.02 -10.19 6.54
CA MET A 39 9.85 -10.21 5.66
C MET A 39 8.96 -9.01 5.97
N VAL A 40 8.93 -8.06 5.03
CA VAL A 40 8.10 -6.86 5.15
C VAL A 40 6.90 -6.97 4.23
N LEU A 41 5.70 -6.91 4.81
CA LEU A 41 4.44 -7.06 4.09
C LEU A 41 3.60 -5.78 4.17
N LYS A 42 3.21 -5.24 3.02
CA LYS A 42 2.15 -4.23 2.92
C LYS A 42 0.81 -4.93 2.72
N THR A 43 -0.09 -4.74 3.68
CA THR A 43 -1.45 -5.28 3.63
C THR A 43 -2.45 -4.15 3.44
N VAL A 44 -3.31 -4.26 2.43
CA VAL A 44 -4.41 -3.31 2.20
C VAL A 44 -5.73 -3.94 2.59
N LYS A 45 -6.54 -3.19 3.32
CA LYS A 45 -7.85 -3.59 3.83
C LYS A 45 -8.91 -2.57 3.42
N PRO A 46 -10.21 -2.93 3.41
CA PRO A 46 -11.27 -1.99 3.07
C PRO A 46 -11.43 -0.86 4.10
N SER A 47 -11.15 -1.17 5.37
CA SER A 47 -11.19 -0.23 6.50
C SER A 47 -10.24 -0.69 7.61
N THR A 48 -10.01 0.17 8.59
CA THR A 48 -9.19 -0.11 9.78
C THR A 48 -9.78 -1.20 10.67
N GLU A 49 -11.10 -1.33 10.70
CA GLU A 49 -11.84 -2.32 11.50
C GLU A 49 -11.94 -3.69 10.82
N SER A 50 -11.69 -3.75 9.51
CA SER A 50 -11.83 -4.99 8.76
C SER A 50 -10.71 -5.98 9.07
N ALA A 51 -11.04 -7.26 9.23
CA ALA A 51 -10.07 -8.35 9.21
C ALA A 51 -9.74 -8.81 7.77
N ARG A 52 -10.59 -8.47 6.79
CA ARG A 52 -10.44 -8.91 5.41
C ARG A 52 -9.27 -8.21 4.74
N VAL A 53 -8.36 -9.00 4.16
CA VAL A 53 -7.30 -8.51 3.28
C VAL A 53 -7.86 -8.35 1.86
N VAL A 54 -7.62 -7.18 1.26
CA VAL A 54 -7.95 -6.90 -0.15
C VAL A 54 -6.82 -7.42 -1.03
N PHE A 55 -5.60 -7.00 -0.74
CA PHE A 55 -4.39 -7.54 -1.32
C PHE A 55 -3.22 -7.36 -0.36
N GLN A 56 -2.15 -8.12 -0.60
CA GLN A 56 -0.90 -8.03 0.14
C GLN A 56 0.28 -8.02 -0.83
N LYS A 57 1.31 -7.21 -0.51
CA LYS A 57 2.56 -7.14 -1.26
C LYS A 57 3.75 -7.31 -0.35
N CYS A 58 4.70 -8.14 -0.77
CA CYS A 58 6.00 -8.22 -0.16
C CYS A 58 6.88 -7.07 -0.66
N LEU A 59 7.75 -6.57 0.21
CA LEU A 59 8.82 -5.65 -0.16
C LEU A 59 9.87 -6.45 -0.95
N ILE A 60 10.17 -6.02 -2.17
CA ILE A 60 11.20 -6.64 -2.99
C ILE A 60 12.14 -5.54 -3.45
N GLN A 61 13.43 -5.68 -3.14
CA GLN A 61 14.46 -4.68 -3.50
C GLN A 61 14.11 -3.24 -3.04
N GLY A 62 13.52 -3.11 -1.84
CA GLY A 62 13.13 -1.81 -1.28
C GLY A 62 11.83 -1.22 -1.85
N GLU A 63 11.11 -1.96 -2.69
CA GLU A 63 9.90 -1.47 -3.36
C GLU A 63 8.67 -2.33 -3.07
N PHE A 64 7.53 -1.68 -2.84
CA PHE A 64 6.22 -2.32 -3.03
C PHE A 64 5.71 -2.02 -4.42
N ARG A 65 5.56 -3.06 -5.23
CA ARG A 65 5.05 -2.96 -6.59
C ARG A 65 3.58 -3.35 -6.65
N LEU A 66 2.73 -2.39 -7.00
CA LEU A 66 1.34 -2.61 -7.38
C LEU A 66 1.25 -2.78 -8.88
N GLN A 67 0.59 -3.85 -9.29
CA GLN A 67 0.27 -4.20 -10.67
C GLN A 67 -1.21 -3.96 -10.95
N PRO A 68 -1.60 -3.77 -12.21
CA PRO A 68 -3.01 -3.63 -12.62
C PRO A 68 -3.91 -4.70 -11.99
N ASP A 69 -3.44 -5.95 -11.97
CA ASP A 69 -4.20 -7.11 -11.51
C ASP A 69 -4.55 -7.08 -10.02
N ASP A 70 -3.78 -6.36 -9.22
CA ASP A 70 -4.02 -6.22 -7.78
C ASP A 70 -5.25 -5.36 -7.47
N THR A 71 -5.60 -4.47 -8.41
CA THR A 71 -6.68 -3.51 -8.21
C THR A 71 -7.84 -3.72 -9.19
N LYS A 72 -7.62 -4.33 -10.37
CA LYS A 72 -8.63 -4.43 -11.45
C LYS A 72 -9.96 -5.06 -11.01
N ALA A 73 -9.88 -6.06 -10.13
CA ALA A 73 -11.04 -6.82 -9.66
C ALA A 73 -11.70 -6.20 -8.42
N LEU A 74 -11.16 -5.09 -7.90
CA LEU A 74 -11.72 -4.43 -6.73
C LEU A 74 -13.01 -3.72 -7.09
N GLU A 75 -13.99 -3.87 -6.19
CA GLU A 75 -15.23 -3.11 -6.23
C GLU A 75 -14.91 -1.62 -6.22
N TYR A 76 -15.66 -0.85 -7.00
CA TYR A 76 -15.57 0.60 -6.91
C TYR A 76 -16.04 1.04 -5.53
N TRP A 77 -15.30 1.94 -4.91
CA TRP A 77 -15.79 2.62 -3.72
C TRP A 77 -16.99 3.48 -4.10
N ILE A 78 -18.19 2.97 -3.86
CA ILE A 78 -19.43 3.75 -3.95
C ILE A 78 -19.50 4.55 -2.66
N ASN A 79 -19.32 5.86 -2.79
CA ASN A 79 -19.43 6.79 -1.69
C ASN A 79 -20.93 6.97 -1.39
N ASP A 80 -21.52 6.03 -0.65
CA ASP A 80 -22.89 6.14 -0.18
C ASP A 80 -22.93 7.19 0.93
N LYS A 81 -23.07 8.46 0.53
CA LYS A 81 -23.34 9.56 1.46
C LYS A 81 -24.74 9.33 2.04
N ARG A 82 -24.80 8.77 3.24
CA ARG A 82 -25.92 9.00 4.17
C ARG A 82 -25.59 10.16 5.08
#